data_AF-A0A8J2IFR1-F1
#
_entry.id   AF-A0A8J2IFR1-F1
#
_cell.length_a   1.000
_cell.length_b   1.000
_cell.length_c   1.000
_cell.angle_alpha   90.00
_cell.angle_beta   90.00
_cell.angle_gamma   90.00
#
_symmetry.space_group_name_H-M   'P 1'
#
loop_
_entity.id
_entity.type
_entity.pdbx_description
1 polymer ?
#
loop_
_entity_poly.entity_id
_entity_poly.type
_entity_poly.pdbx_seq_one_letter_code
_entity_poly.pdbx_strand_id
1 'polypeptide(L)'
;MHTRATARIALRPTQCLRNSTRTNATRLFASAATTTHHEKPEAVPPELSEPPPSRPWQSSDSQAGSIKSISNSPSSRFYVPSVILPAEAAKSGPVHKIHILGEDVRSRFIAHALCSVYDSVELLQFRDMPKSRYQNIEQVQPERTRKSAYAEKNAAMVREEEDGGHEAAKTSDRSHIDQLIVTGRGFEAVKAIASVKDRIDDKTSVCLLNDGMGVLEQVRERILDGTQPEPNFYLGHMNHALAFNRNRDSVKQLRGGRTVLTSADPILNMSKELHAPLEQPAFMRPLKQARILSTSYNTYEQWLRFKIPSMMFTAAVEPVCVLLDLPYWGLAANRSAQKMINQLLAEMALVTESLPEVQASPDLVSFLRGEGLKRFCYRRITGKASAPSDLLMRINKGLQTDINYQNGFFLNRAKTLGINTPTNALMVQMVKARRLEAKQKRKAYIQMEETSAENVRERARRQRIPRGGII
;
A
#
# COMPACT_ATOMS: atom_id res chain seq x y z
N MET A 1 -36.60 65.27 20.73
CA MET A 1 -35.16 64.99 20.93
C MET A 1 -34.76 63.85 20.01
N HIS A 2 -34.21 64.20 18.84
CA HIS A 2 -33.78 63.29 17.80
C HIS A 2 -32.26 63.38 17.69
N THR A 3 -31.57 62.25 17.75
CA THR A 3 -30.16 62.16 17.36
C THR A 3 -29.92 60.81 16.67
N ARG A 4 -30.06 60.83 15.34
CA ARG A 4 -29.61 59.80 14.40
C ARG A 4 -28.15 60.08 14.10
N ALA A 5 -27.24 59.15 14.41
CA ALA A 5 -25.86 59.19 13.95
C ALA A 5 -25.76 58.53 12.58
N THR A 6 -25.54 59.33 11.54
CA THR A 6 -25.20 58.90 10.18
C THR A 6 -23.68 59.00 10.00
N ALA A 7 -23.00 57.88 9.76
CA ALA A 7 -21.63 57.88 9.24
C ALA A 7 -21.67 57.67 7.72
N ARG A 8 -21.31 58.73 6.98
CA ARG A 8 -21.19 58.74 5.52
C ARG A 8 -19.77 58.34 5.09
N ILE A 9 -19.78 57.62 4.00
CA ILE A 9 -18.69 57.19 3.11
C ILE A 9 -17.78 58.35 2.69
N ALA A 10 -16.47 58.10 2.64
CA ALA A 10 -15.51 58.89 1.85
C ALA A 10 -14.88 57.98 0.78
N LEU A 11 -15.03 58.41 -0.48
CA LEU A 11 -14.54 57.79 -1.70
C LEU A 11 -13.34 58.58 -2.24
N ARG A 12 -12.29 57.83 -2.63
CA ARG A 12 -11.31 58.11 -3.72
C ARG A 12 -10.25 59.21 -3.50
N PRO A 13 -9.12 59.25 -4.26
CA PRO A 13 -8.86 58.56 -5.55
C PRO A 13 -7.51 57.84 -5.73
N THR A 14 -7.52 57.02 -6.78
CA THR A 14 -6.41 56.46 -7.57
C THR A 14 -5.55 57.53 -8.24
N GLN A 15 -4.23 57.32 -8.30
CA GLN A 15 -3.46 57.66 -9.50
C GLN A 15 -2.18 56.82 -9.65
N CYS A 16 -2.11 56.14 -10.80
CA CYS A 16 -0.93 55.54 -11.39
C CYS A 16 0.03 56.60 -11.93
N LEU A 17 1.31 56.23 -12.13
CA LEU A 17 2.17 56.44 -13.31
C LEU A 17 3.59 55.92 -12.91
N ARG A 18 4.06 54.80 -13.47
CA ARG A 18 4.77 54.59 -14.76
C ARG A 18 6.30 54.73 -14.64
N ASN A 19 6.95 53.63 -15.03
CA ASN A 19 8.14 53.49 -15.91
C ASN A 19 9.50 54.10 -15.53
N SER A 20 10.52 53.23 -15.40
CA SER A 20 11.73 53.24 -16.24
C SER A 20 12.54 51.94 -15.99
N THR A 21 12.50 50.96 -16.90
CA THR A 21 13.53 50.60 -17.90
C THR A 21 14.89 50.11 -17.37
N ARG A 22 15.11 48.79 -17.57
CA ARG A 22 16.33 48.08 -17.99
C ARG A 22 17.70 48.77 -17.82
N THR A 23 18.61 48.06 -17.15
CA THR A 23 20.00 47.85 -17.63
C THR A 23 20.54 46.48 -17.19
N ASN A 24 21.06 45.75 -18.16
CA ASN A 24 21.95 44.61 -17.97
C ASN A 24 23.33 45.11 -17.53
N ALA A 25 23.94 44.47 -16.53
CA ALA A 25 25.39 44.48 -16.37
C ALA A 25 25.87 43.24 -15.60
N THR A 26 26.50 42.35 -16.36
CA THR A 26 27.52 41.39 -15.97
C THR A 26 28.60 41.97 -15.04
N ARG A 27 29.02 41.23 -14.01
CA ARG A 27 30.41 40.78 -13.69
C ARG A 27 30.44 40.18 -12.27
N LEU A 28 30.76 38.90 -12.15
CA LEU A 28 32.09 38.35 -11.82
C LEU A 28 32.55 38.70 -10.40
N PHE A 29 32.51 37.73 -9.50
CA PHE A 29 33.67 37.36 -8.70
C PHE A 29 33.69 35.84 -8.50
N ALA A 30 34.80 35.26 -8.92
CA ALA A 30 35.20 33.88 -8.77
C ALA A 30 36.28 33.78 -7.69
N SER A 31 36.30 32.68 -6.97
CA SER A 31 37.47 31.84 -6.62
C SER A 31 37.11 30.99 -5.40
N ALA A 32 37.60 29.78 -5.20
CA ALA A 32 38.25 28.76 -6.01
C ALA A 32 38.54 27.62 -5.03
N ALA A 33 38.33 26.36 -5.42
CA ALA A 33 39.12 25.22 -4.93
C ALA A 33 38.91 24.05 -5.89
N THR A 34 40.03 23.60 -6.44
CA THR A 34 40.18 22.84 -7.68
C THR A 34 40.32 21.35 -7.39
N THR A 35 39.74 20.53 -8.26
CA THR A 35 40.00 19.09 -8.40
C THR A 35 41.27 18.84 -9.20
N THR A 36 42.07 17.85 -8.80
CA THR A 36 43.07 17.22 -9.67
C THR A 36 42.93 15.70 -9.62
N HIS A 37 42.81 15.12 -10.81
CA HIS A 37 42.98 13.70 -11.12
C HIS A 37 44.48 13.36 -11.13
N HIS A 38 44.85 12.14 -10.72
CA HIS A 38 46.06 11.47 -11.18
C HIS A 38 45.82 9.97 -11.37
N GLU A 39 46.45 9.45 -12.43
CA GLU A 39 46.40 8.11 -12.99
C GLU A 39 47.24 7.07 -12.21
N LYS A 40 47.05 5.79 -12.59
CA LYS A 40 47.70 4.54 -12.12
C LYS A 40 49.24 4.52 -12.23
N PRO A 41 49.89 3.50 -11.61
CA PRO A 41 50.46 2.42 -12.45
C PRO A 41 50.16 0.98 -11.97
N GLU A 42 50.35 0.04 -12.90
CA GLU A 42 50.21 -1.43 -12.83
C GLU A 42 51.20 -2.14 -11.89
N ALA A 43 50.79 -3.28 -11.33
CA ALA A 43 51.58 -4.52 -11.25
C ALA A 43 50.68 -5.72 -10.87
N VAL A 44 50.90 -6.86 -11.54
CA VAL A 44 50.26 -8.20 -11.46
C VAL A 44 51.41 -9.21 -11.72
N PRO A 45 51.43 -10.53 -11.35
CA PRO A 45 50.85 -11.37 -10.26
C PRO A 45 51.94 -12.27 -9.56
N PRO A 46 51.67 -13.45 -8.92
CA PRO A 46 51.19 -14.70 -9.57
C PRO A 46 50.04 -15.48 -8.87
N GLU A 47 49.15 -16.00 -9.73
CA GLU A 47 48.53 -17.35 -9.83
C GLU A 47 48.02 -18.09 -8.57
N LEU A 48 46.79 -18.63 -8.54
CA LEU A 48 46.37 -19.86 -9.24
C LEU A 48 44.82 -19.98 -9.43
N SER A 49 44.41 -20.37 -10.66
CA SER A 49 43.31 -21.29 -11.12
C SER A 49 41.87 -21.16 -10.55
N GLU A 50 40.75 -21.12 -11.28
CA GLU A 50 40.29 -21.77 -12.54
C GLU A 50 39.14 -20.96 -13.26
N PRO A 51 38.84 -21.20 -14.56
CA PRO A 51 37.83 -20.46 -15.34
C PRO A 51 36.46 -21.17 -15.52
N PRO A 52 35.39 -20.44 -15.92
CA PRO A 52 34.06 -21.00 -16.17
C PRO A 52 33.89 -21.54 -17.61
N PRO A 53 32.92 -22.45 -17.86
CA PRO A 53 32.83 -23.19 -19.11
C PRO A 53 32.27 -22.37 -20.30
N SER A 54 32.89 -22.59 -21.46
CA SER A 54 32.56 -22.08 -22.77
C SER A 54 31.43 -22.86 -23.44
N ARG A 55 30.58 -22.13 -24.19
CA ARG A 55 29.60 -22.67 -25.14
C ARG A 55 30.30 -23.17 -26.40
N PRO A 56 29.84 -24.25 -27.05
CA PRO A 56 30.63 -24.83 -28.13
C PRO A 56 29.99 -24.64 -29.53
N TRP A 57 30.91 -24.52 -30.51
CA TRP A 57 30.80 -24.67 -31.98
C TRP A 57 30.15 -23.51 -32.78
N GLN A 58 30.88 -22.72 -33.57
CA GLN A 58 31.75 -22.94 -34.75
C GLN A 58 31.03 -23.28 -36.06
N SER A 59 31.43 -22.47 -37.04
CA SER A 59 31.13 -22.37 -38.46
C SER A 59 31.57 -23.56 -39.31
N SER A 60 30.84 -23.78 -40.39
CA SER A 60 31.41 -24.28 -41.65
C SER A 60 30.86 -23.46 -42.83
N ASP A 61 31.77 -22.83 -43.56
CA ASP A 61 31.55 -22.34 -44.91
C ASP A 61 31.69 -23.51 -45.89
N SER A 62 30.80 -23.62 -46.87
CA SER A 62 31.19 -23.58 -48.30
C SER A 62 30.04 -23.90 -49.27
N GLN A 63 30.10 -23.15 -50.37
CA GLN A 63 29.54 -23.36 -51.71
C GLN A 63 28.18 -22.74 -52.07
N ALA A 64 28.31 -21.77 -52.98
CA ALA A 64 27.27 -21.04 -53.67
C ALA A 64 26.56 -21.90 -54.72
N GLY A 65 25.24 -21.74 -54.79
CA GLY A 65 24.40 -22.14 -55.92
C GLY A 65 23.31 -21.08 -56.11
N SER A 66 23.45 -20.27 -57.15
CA SER A 66 22.52 -19.20 -57.54
C SER A 66 21.20 -19.77 -58.05
N ILE A 67 20.07 -19.52 -57.37
CA ILE A 67 18.73 -19.58 -57.97
C ILE A 67 17.83 -18.46 -57.42
N LYS A 68 17.60 -17.48 -58.30
CA LYS A 68 16.48 -16.53 -58.49
C LYS A 68 15.46 -16.30 -57.36
N SER A 69 15.27 -15.02 -57.08
CA SER A 69 14.18 -14.41 -56.32
C SER A 69 12.79 -14.72 -56.89
N ILE A 70 11.90 -15.27 -56.06
CA ILE A 70 10.45 -15.12 -56.23
C ILE A 70 9.85 -14.74 -54.87
N SER A 71 9.44 -13.48 -54.79
CA SER A 71 8.55 -12.95 -53.77
C SER A 71 7.16 -13.56 -53.94
N ASN A 72 6.62 -14.21 -52.90
CA ASN A 72 5.27 -13.95 -52.39
C ASN A 72 4.97 -14.84 -51.17
N SER A 73 4.64 -14.17 -50.06
CA SER A 73 4.23 -14.73 -48.77
C SER A 73 3.01 -15.65 -48.85
N PRO A 74 2.97 -16.68 -47.98
CA PRO A 74 1.78 -16.85 -47.15
C PRO A 74 2.12 -17.09 -45.67
N SER A 75 1.23 -16.56 -44.83
CA SER A 75 1.20 -16.59 -43.37
C SER A 75 1.55 -17.94 -42.72
N SER A 76 2.58 -17.99 -41.88
CA SER A 76 2.77 -19.09 -40.94
C SER A 76 1.80 -18.94 -39.76
N ARG A 77 0.65 -19.62 -39.85
CA ARG A 77 -0.13 -19.97 -38.65
C ARG A 77 0.69 -20.99 -37.86
N PHE A 78 1.37 -20.55 -36.81
CA PHE A 78 1.86 -21.45 -35.78
C PHE A 78 0.64 -22.09 -35.09
N TYR A 79 0.35 -23.34 -35.45
CA TYR A 79 -0.62 -24.17 -34.76
C TYR A 79 0.05 -24.71 -33.49
N VAL A 80 -0.26 -24.11 -32.35
CA VAL A 80 0.05 -24.70 -31.04
C VAL A 80 -1.10 -25.67 -30.73
N PRO A 81 -0.88 -26.99 -30.72
CA PRO A 81 -1.93 -27.92 -30.33
C PRO A 81 -2.35 -27.59 -28.89
N SER A 82 -3.64 -27.34 -28.70
CA SER A 82 -4.23 -27.24 -27.37
C SER A 82 -4.01 -28.57 -26.67
N VAL A 83 -3.08 -28.58 -25.70
CA VAL A 83 -2.89 -29.73 -24.80
C VAL A 83 -4.16 -29.82 -23.97
N ILE A 84 -5.06 -30.71 -24.39
CA ILE A 84 -6.22 -31.10 -23.59
C ILE A 84 -5.66 -31.96 -22.47
N LEU A 85 -5.48 -31.36 -21.29
CA LEU A 85 -5.15 -32.10 -20.08
C LEU A 85 -6.29 -33.10 -19.81
N PRO A 86 -6.00 -34.37 -19.52
CA PRO A 86 -7.01 -35.33 -19.08
C PRO A 86 -7.80 -34.78 -17.89
N ALA A 87 -9.10 -35.07 -17.79
CA ALA A 87 -9.91 -34.66 -16.64
C ALA A 87 -9.35 -35.19 -15.30
N GLU A 88 -8.61 -36.31 -15.33
CA GLU A 88 -7.80 -36.80 -14.20
C GLU A 88 -6.60 -35.91 -13.85
N ALA A 89 -5.94 -35.25 -14.81
CA ALA A 89 -4.81 -34.34 -14.55
C ALA A 89 -5.28 -32.97 -14.01
N ALA A 90 -6.52 -32.58 -14.31
CA ALA A 90 -7.20 -31.47 -13.64
C ALA A 90 -7.59 -31.81 -12.18
N LYS A 91 -7.58 -33.10 -11.81
CA LYS A 91 -7.68 -33.59 -10.44
C LYS A 91 -6.29 -34.01 -9.91
N SER A 92 -5.25 -33.21 -10.20
CA SER A 92 -3.97 -33.41 -9.55
C SER A 92 -4.19 -33.35 -8.03
N GLY A 93 -3.63 -34.30 -7.27
CA GLY A 93 -3.61 -34.30 -5.80
C GLY A 93 -3.17 -32.94 -5.25
N PRO A 94 -3.40 -32.63 -3.95
CA PRO A 94 -3.44 -31.27 -3.45
C PRO A 94 -2.21 -30.47 -3.91
N VAL A 95 -2.39 -29.67 -4.96
CA VAL A 95 -1.34 -28.79 -5.48
C VAL A 95 -1.02 -27.88 -4.33
N HIS A 96 0.27 -27.72 -4.00
CA HIS A 96 0.67 -26.82 -2.92
C HIS A 96 0.44 -25.38 -3.38
N LYS A 97 -0.82 -24.94 -3.27
CA LYS A 97 -1.39 -23.72 -3.85
C LYS A 97 -1.65 -22.71 -2.74
N ILE A 98 -1.33 -21.45 -3.00
CA ILE A 98 -1.64 -20.35 -2.10
C ILE A 98 -2.33 -19.21 -2.84
N HIS A 99 -3.33 -18.63 -2.18
CA HIS A 99 -4.02 -17.46 -2.67
C HIS A 99 -3.56 -16.22 -1.89
N ILE A 100 -3.33 -15.13 -2.60
CA ILE A 100 -2.95 -13.84 -2.03
C ILE A 100 -4.00 -12.81 -2.42
N LEU A 101 -4.60 -12.18 -1.42
CA LEU A 101 -5.66 -11.21 -1.56
C LEU A 101 -5.14 -9.83 -1.18
N GLY A 102 -4.88 -9.00 -2.20
CA GLY A 102 -4.41 -7.63 -2.01
C GLY A 102 -3.70 -7.08 -3.25
N GLU A 103 -3.86 -5.78 -3.50
CA GLU A 103 -3.31 -5.09 -4.68
C GLU A 103 -2.13 -4.16 -4.34
N ASP A 104 -1.53 -4.34 -3.16
CA ASP A 104 -0.47 -3.48 -2.67
C ASP A 104 0.93 -3.92 -3.11
N VAL A 105 1.94 -3.16 -2.68
CA VAL A 105 3.35 -3.47 -2.98
C VAL A 105 3.79 -4.74 -2.23
N ARG A 106 3.15 -5.03 -1.09
CA ARG A 106 3.44 -6.20 -0.26
C ARG A 106 2.92 -7.48 -0.90
N SER A 107 1.69 -7.50 -1.42
CA SER A 107 1.16 -8.70 -2.09
C SER A 107 2.05 -9.15 -3.24
N ARG A 108 2.48 -8.21 -4.10
CA ARG A 108 3.41 -8.51 -5.20
C ARG A 108 4.76 -9.06 -4.71
N PHE A 109 5.31 -8.49 -3.64
CA PHE A 109 6.57 -8.95 -3.05
C PHE A 109 6.44 -10.35 -2.43
N ILE A 110 5.35 -10.59 -1.68
CA ILE A 110 5.06 -11.90 -1.07
C ILE A 110 4.82 -12.93 -2.16
N ALA A 111 4.03 -12.61 -3.19
CA ALA A 111 3.78 -13.49 -4.32
C ALA A 111 5.10 -13.93 -4.97
N HIS A 112 5.97 -12.97 -5.30
CA HIS A 112 7.30 -13.27 -5.85
C HIS A 112 8.14 -14.17 -4.93
N ALA A 113 8.13 -13.91 -3.62
CA ALA A 113 8.89 -14.71 -2.67
C ALA A 113 8.33 -16.13 -2.49
N LEU A 114 7.02 -16.33 -2.69
CA LEU A 114 6.37 -17.63 -2.54
C LEU A 114 6.40 -18.48 -3.81
N CYS A 115 6.62 -17.89 -4.99
CA CYS A 115 6.82 -18.64 -6.23
C CYS A 115 8.03 -19.59 -6.19
N SER A 116 8.97 -19.40 -5.26
CA SER A 116 10.10 -20.32 -5.09
C SER A 116 9.79 -21.54 -4.22
N VAL A 117 8.60 -21.59 -3.59
CA VAL A 117 8.23 -22.59 -2.59
C VAL A 117 6.91 -23.28 -2.92
N TYR A 118 5.95 -22.54 -3.48
CA TYR A 118 4.64 -23.04 -3.88
C TYR A 118 4.61 -23.40 -5.36
N ASP A 119 3.87 -24.45 -5.70
CA ASP A 119 3.65 -24.86 -7.10
C ASP A 119 2.78 -23.85 -7.85
N SER A 120 1.82 -23.24 -7.14
CA SER A 120 0.93 -22.21 -7.69
C SER A 120 0.66 -21.10 -6.67
N VAL A 121 0.86 -19.85 -7.11
CA VAL A 121 0.60 -18.63 -6.34
C VAL A 121 -0.39 -17.78 -7.12
N GLU A 122 -1.62 -17.66 -6.62
CA GLU A 122 -2.69 -16.90 -7.29
C GLU A 122 -2.99 -15.59 -6.57
N LEU A 123 -2.88 -14.49 -7.30
CA LEU A 123 -3.30 -13.17 -6.82
C LEU A 123 -4.79 -12.98 -7.14
N LEU A 124 -5.62 -12.98 -6.09
CA LEU A 124 -7.05 -12.74 -6.21
C LEU A 124 -7.31 -11.24 -6.34
N GLN A 125 -7.98 -10.84 -7.42
CA GLN A 125 -8.46 -9.47 -7.61
C GLN A 125 -9.86 -9.36 -7.03
N PHE A 126 -10.08 -8.39 -6.15
CA PHE A 126 -11.41 -8.09 -5.61
C PHE A 126 -11.96 -6.74 -6.12
N ARG A 127 -11.12 -5.87 -6.70
CA ARG A 127 -11.60 -4.62 -7.30
C ARG A 127 -11.69 -4.76 -8.82
N ASP A 128 -12.89 -4.57 -9.35
CA ASP A 128 -13.06 -4.11 -10.72
C ASP A 128 -12.67 -2.63 -10.78
N MET A 129 -11.37 -2.36 -10.91
CA MET A 129 -10.93 -1.04 -11.33
C MET A 129 -11.33 -0.87 -12.80
N PRO A 130 -12.20 0.09 -13.17
CA PRO A 130 -12.45 0.35 -14.57
C PRO A 130 -11.11 0.68 -15.23
N LYS A 131 -10.74 -0.11 -16.23
CA LYS A 131 -9.54 0.11 -17.05
C LYS A 131 -9.75 1.39 -17.86
N SER A 132 -9.63 2.56 -17.23
CA SER A 132 -9.61 3.84 -17.95
C SER A 132 -8.47 3.79 -18.96
N ARG A 133 -8.71 4.29 -20.17
CA ARG A 133 -7.66 4.38 -21.21
C ARG A 133 -6.54 5.31 -20.78
N TYR A 134 -6.84 6.27 -19.92
CA TYR A 134 -5.87 7.24 -19.42
C TYR A 134 -5.41 6.85 -18.01
N GLN A 135 -4.63 5.78 -17.94
CA GLN A 135 -4.10 5.32 -16.65
C GLN A 135 -3.09 6.29 -16.05
N ASN A 136 -2.36 7.10 -16.83
CA ASN A 136 -1.20 7.88 -16.36
C ASN A 136 -1.31 9.38 -16.69
N ILE A 137 -2.34 10.10 -16.22
CA ILE A 137 -2.38 11.57 -16.37
C ILE A 137 -1.72 12.22 -15.16
N GLU A 138 -0.70 13.03 -15.41
CA GLU A 138 0.02 13.80 -14.40
C GLU A 138 -0.56 15.20 -14.24
N GLN A 139 -0.72 15.65 -12.99
CA GLN A 139 -0.80 17.07 -12.67
C GLN A 139 0.61 17.55 -12.29
N VAL A 140 1.13 18.52 -13.02
CA VAL A 140 2.42 19.15 -12.70
C VAL A 140 2.29 19.85 -11.34
N GLN A 141 3.00 19.34 -10.32
CA GLN A 141 3.14 20.05 -9.06
C GLN A 141 4.18 21.16 -9.24
N PRO A 142 3.87 22.43 -8.90
CA PRO A 142 4.72 23.58 -9.19
C PRO A 142 6.11 23.50 -8.56
N GLU A 143 6.28 22.74 -7.47
CA GLU A 143 7.56 22.60 -6.76
C GLU A 143 8.43 21.41 -7.23
N ARG A 144 7.93 20.55 -8.12
CA ARG A 144 8.70 19.40 -8.62
C ARG A 144 9.37 19.75 -9.94
N THR A 145 10.64 20.11 -9.86
CA THR A 145 11.51 20.27 -11.04
C THR A 145 11.49 18.99 -11.89
N ARG A 146 11.48 19.17 -13.22
CA ARG A 146 11.29 18.16 -14.29
C ARG A 146 12.13 16.87 -14.20
N LYS A 147 13.09 16.75 -13.28
CA LYS A 147 13.95 15.57 -13.10
C LYS A 147 13.31 14.44 -12.25
N SER A 148 12.14 14.66 -11.63
CA SER A 148 11.45 13.64 -10.82
C SER A 148 9.91 13.75 -10.88
N ALA A 149 9.37 14.10 -12.05
CA ALA A 149 7.93 14.04 -12.26
C ALA A 149 7.50 12.56 -12.22
N TYR A 150 6.90 12.15 -11.10
CA TYR A 150 6.32 10.83 -10.95
C TYR A 150 4.98 10.82 -11.69
N ALA A 151 4.94 10.13 -12.83
CA ALA A 151 3.70 9.68 -13.45
C ALA A 151 2.88 8.87 -12.46
N GLU A 152 1.82 9.47 -11.93
CA GLU A 152 0.89 8.77 -11.06
C GLU A 152 -0.30 8.27 -11.86
N LYS A 153 -0.71 7.04 -11.55
CA LYS A 153 -1.95 6.54 -12.11
C LYS A 153 -3.08 7.48 -11.71
N ASN A 154 -3.95 7.84 -12.65
CA ASN A 154 -5.19 8.50 -12.33
C ASN A 154 -5.88 7.65 -11.26
N ALA A 155 -5.99 8.20 -10.05
CA ALA A 155 -6.99 7.73 -9.12
C ALA A 155 -8.32 8.15 -9.74
N ALA A 156 -8.77 7.39 -10.76
CA ALA A 156 -10.16 7.39 -11.17
C ALA A 156 -10.94 7.33 -9.86
N MET A 157 -11.89 8.24 -9.67
CA MET A 157 -12.72 8.18 -8.49
C MET A 157 -13.33 6.79 -8.48
N VAL A 158 -12.84 5.93 -7.58
CA VAL A 158 -13.53 4.70 -7.24
C VAL A 158 -14.89 5.22 -6.83
N ARG A 159 -15.91 4.95 -7.64
CA ARG A 159 -17.28 5.13 -7.21
C ARG A 159 -17.35 4.26 -5.95
N GLU A 160 -17.36 4.91 -4.79
CA GLU A 160 -17.84 4.28 -3.58
C GLU A 160 -19.30 4.01 -3.91
N GLU A 161 -19.58 2.85 -4.52
CA GLU A 161 -20.97 2.42 -4.65
C GLU A 161 -21.46 2.28 -3.22
N GLU A 162 -22.47 3.10 -2.93
CA GLU A 162 -23.30 2.96 -1.75
C GLU A 162 -23.98 1.60 -1.86
N ASP A 163 -23.59 0.66 -1.01
CA ASP A 163 -24.35 -0.54 -0.59
C ASP A 163 -24.99 -1.44 -1.66
N GLY A 164 -24.64 -1.29 -2.93
CA GLY A 164 -25.06 -2.15 -4.04
C GLY A 164 -24.03 -3.24 -4.26
N GLY A 165 -24.45 -4.51 -4.11
CA GLY A 165 -23.61 -5.68 -4.32
C GLY A 165 -22.81 -5.59 -5.61
N HIS A 166 -21.49 -5.43 -5.49
CA HIS A 166 -20.59 -5.51 -6.62
C HIS A 166 -20.64 -6.93 -7.17
N GLU A 167 -21.16 -7.08 -8.39
CA GLU A 167 -20.98 -8.30 -9.17
C GLU A 167 -19.48 -8.57 -9.26
N ALA A 168 -19.04 -9.64 -8.61
CA ALA A 168 -17.68 -10.13 -8.68
C ALA A 168 -17.25 -10.22 -10.14
N ALA A 169 -16.08 -9.64 -10.45
CA ALA A 169 -15.41 -9.80 -11.73
C ALA A 169 -15.58 -11.25 -12.21
N LYS A 170 -16.34 -11.43 -13.29
CA LYS A 170 -16.56 -12.72 -13.92
C LYS A 170 -15.20 -13.36 -14.19
N THR A 171 -15.10 -14.63 -13.80
CA THR A 171 -13.96 -15.56 -13.95
C THR A 171 -12.95 -15.59 -12.79
N SER A 172 -13.26 -16.35 -11.75
CA SER A 172 -12.23 -17.15 -11.09
C SER A 172 -12.89 -18.40 -10.50
N ASP A 173 -12.21 -19.52 -10.66
CA ASP A 173 -12.46 -20.81 -10.02
C ASP A 173 -13.13 -20.68 -8.63
N ARG A 174 -14.32 -21.28 -8.46
CA ARG A 174 -15.06 -21.33 -7.18
C ARG A 174 -14.50 -22.41 -6.25
N SER A 175 -13.30 -22.92 -6.53
CA SER A 175 -12.62 -23.87 -5.68
C SER A 175 -12.41 -23.31 -4.28
N HIS A 176 -12.47 -24.23 -3.31
CA HIS A 176 -12.13 -23.98 -1.92
C HIS A 176 -10.68 -23.48 -1.79
N ILE A 177 -10.46 -22.58 -0.82
CA ILE A 177 -9.15 -22.00 -0.54
C ILE A 177 -8.56 -22.67 0.70
N ASP A 178 -7.47 -23.41 0.55
CA ASP A 178 -6.75 -23.99 1.71
C ASP A 178 -5.91 -22.96 2.45
N GLN A 179 -5.22 -22.08 1.71
CA GLN A 179 -4.28 -21.10 2.25
C GLN A 179 -4.50 -19.73 1.63
N LEU A 180 -4.71 -18.73 2.48
CA LEU A 180 -5.01 -17.35 2.10
C LEU A 180 -4.10 -16.37 2.84
N ILE A 181 -3.42 -15.49 2.11
CA ILE A 181 -2.72 -14.34 2.67
C ILE A 181 -3.46 -13.07 2.29
N VAL A 182 -3.87 -12.28 3.27
CA VAL A 182 -4.55 -11.00 3.05
C VAL A 182 -3.59 -9.85 3.37
N THR A 183 -3.37 -8.95 2.41
CA THR A 183 -2.52 -7.76 2.57
C THR A 183 -3.32 -6.48 2.33
N GLY A 184 -2.64 -5.32 2.39
CA GLY A 184 -3.25 -4.02 2.13
C GLY A 184 -3.83 -3.34 3.37
N ARG A 185 -4.73 -2.39 3.14
CA ARG A 185 -5.35 -1.57 4.20
C ARG A 185 -6.47 -2.35 4.89
N GLY A 186 -6.70 -2.08 6.17
CA GLY A 186 -7.71 -2.78 6.98
C GLY A 186 -9.11 -2.72 6.37
N PHE A 187 -9.54 -1.55 5.87
CA PHE A 187 -10.85 -1.43 5.23
C PHE A 187 -10.97 -2.21 3.92
N GLU A 188 -9.86 -2.41 3.21
CA GLU A 188 -9.82 -3.17 1.96
C GLU A 188 -9.85 -4.66 2.26
N ALA A 189 -9.12 -5.10 3.29
CA ALA A 189 -9.07 -6.49 3.71
C ALA A 189 -10.42 -7.04 4.13
N VAL A 190 -11.21 -6.28 4.90
CA VAL A 190 -12.56 -6.72 5.31
C VAL A 190 -13.45 -6.96 4.08
N LYS A 191 -13.46 -6.01 3.14
CA LYS A 191 -14.25 -6.17 1.91
C LYS A 191 -13.75 -7.32 1.04
N ALA A 192 -12.43 -7.46 0.95
CA ALA A 192 -11.83 -8.51 0.15
C ALA A 192 -12.15 -9.90 0.73
N ILE A 193 -12.05 -10.09 2.05
CA ILE A 193 -12.42 -11.35 2.70
C ILE A 193 -13.91 -11.66 2.49
N ALA A 194 -14.78 -10.64 2.55
CA ALA A 194 -16.20 -10.82 2.30
C ALA A 194 -16.49 -11.38 0.88
N SER A 195 -15.64 -11.08 -0.09
CA SER A 195 -15.78 -11.56 -1.48
C SER A 195 -15.42 -13.01 -1.71
N VAL A 196 -14.66 -13.60 -0.79
CA VAL A 196 -14.24 -14.99 -0.82
C VAL A 196 -14.87 -15.78 0.33
N LYS A 197 -15.90 -15.22 0.99
CA LYS A 197 -16.57 -15.83 2.14
C LYS A 197 -17.08 -17.24 1.81
N ASP A 198 -17.59 -17.44 0.61
CA ASP A 198 -18.11 -18.70 0.09
C ASP A 198 -17.03 -19.76 -0.21
N ARG A 199 -15.75 -19.37 -0.19
CA ARG A 199 -14.60 -20.23 -0.53
C ARG A 199 -13.74 -20.62 0.68
N ILE A 200 -14.11 -20.16 1.87
CA ILE A 200 -13.34 -20.31 3.10
C ILE A 200 -14.16 -21.13 4.10
N ASP A 201 -13.53 -22.10 4.76
CA ASP A 201 -14.11 -22.93 5.83
C ASP A 201 -13.12 -23.12 7.01
N ASP A 202 -13.39 -24.07 7.91
CA ASP A 202 -12.54 -24.42 9.07
C ASP A 202 -11.19 -25.02 8.69
N LYS A 203 -11.06 -25.58 7.48
CA LYS A 203 -9.80 -26.13 6.96
C LYS A 203 -8.93 -25.03 6.35
N THR A 204 -9.51 -23.89 6.02
CA THR A 204 -8.75 -22.75 5.49
C THR A 204 -7.86 -22.12 6.56
N SER A 205 -6.60 -21.86 6.20
CA SER A 205 -5.67 -21.04 6.96
C SER A 205 -5.60 -19.62 6.38
N VAL A 206 -5.99 -18.61 7.15
CA VAL A 206 -6.01 -17.20 6.73
C VAL A 206 -4.98 -16.39 7.50
N CYS A 207 -4.03 -15.77 6.80
CA CYS A 207 -3.01 -14.90 7.39
C CYS A 207 -3.25 -13.42 7.05
N LEU A 208 -3.49 -12.61 8.09
CA LEU A 208 -3.72 -11.17 7.96
C LEU A 208 -2.40 -10.40 8.14
N LEU A 209 -1.87 -9.84 7.05
CA LEU A 209 -0.63 -9.05 7.00
C LEU A 209 -0.90 -7.53 6.88
N ASN A 210 -1.99 -7.07 7.49
CA ASN A 210 -2.39 -5.66 7.46
C ASN A 210 -1.55 -4.77 8.38
N ASP A 211 -1.44 -3.50 8.02
CA ASP A 211 -0.76 -2.49 8.84
C ASP A 211 -1.52 -2.18 10.13
N GLY A 212 -2.82 -1.96 10.01
CA GLY A 212 -3.71 -1.69 11.16
C GLY A 212 -4.00 -2.93 12.01
N MET A 213 -4.64 -2.69 13.15
CA MET A 213 -5.22 -3.71 14.03
C MET A 213 -6.75 -3.54 14.08
N GLY A 214 -7.47 -4.54 14.59
CA GLY A 214 -8.94 -4.52 14.59
C GLY A 214 -9.58 -5.14 13.34
N VAL A 215 -8.78 -5.65 12.40
CA VAL A 215 -9.30 -6.24 11.14
C VAL A 215 -9.95 -7.59 11.41
N LEU A 216 -9.30 -8.44 12.21
CA LEU A 216 -9.81 -9.77 12.53
C LEU A 216 -11.14 -9.70 13.28
N GLU A 217 -11.20 -8.85 14.29
CA GLU A 217 -12.38 -8.62 15.11
C GLU A 217 -13.56 -8.20 14.25
N GLN A 218 -13.33 -7.34 13.26
CA GLN A 218 -14.36 -6.90 12.35
C GLN A 218 -14.74 -7.94 11.29
N VAL A 219 -13.80 -8.79 10.86
CA VAL A 219 -14.09 -9.94 10.00
C VAL A 219 -15.00 -10.92 10.75
N ARG A 220 -14.67 -11.22 12.01
CA ARG A 220 -15.49 -12.08 12.89
C ARG A 220 -16.90 -11.50 13.07
N GLU A 221 -16.99 -10.21 13.37
CA GLU A 221 -18.27 -9.53 13.66
C GLU A 221 -19.18 -9.36 12.44
N ARG A 222 -18.63 -9.17 11.23
CA ARG A 222 -19.43 -8.79 10.03
C ARG A 222 -19.58 -9.89 8.99
N ILE A 223 -18.68 -10.88 8.99
CA ILE A 223 -18.58 -11.87 7.92
C ILE A 223 -18.94 -13.24 8.46
N LEU A 224 -18.40 -13.59 9.63
CA LEU A 224 -18.57 -14.93 10.21
C LEU A 224 -19.79 -15.02 11.13
N ASP A 225 -20.26 -13.92 11.71
CA ASP A 225 -21.52 -13.77 12.48
C ASP A 225 -21.81 -14.92 13.48
N GLY A 226 -20.77 -15.55 14.03
CA GLY A 226 -20.90 -16.71 14.94
C GLY A 226 -21.32 -18.03 14.28
N THR A 227 -21.52 -18.07 12.96
CA THR A 227 -21.72 -19.31 12.19
C THR A 227 -20.38 -20.04 12.01
N GLN A 228 -20.15 -21.06 12.83
CA GLN A 228 -19.07 -22.05 12.65
C GLN A 228 -19.34 -22.82 11.32
N PRO A 229 -18.33 -23.03 10.45
CA PRO A 229 -16.93 -23.27 10.79
C PRO A 229 -16.03 -22.04 10.62
N GLU A 230 -15.34 -21.63 11.69
CA GLU A 230 -14.38 -20.51 11.64
C GLU A 230 -13.01 -20.97 11.09
N PRO A 231 -12.38 -20.21 10.16
CA PRO A 231 -11.06 -20.52 9.64
C PRO A 231 -9.94 -20.35 10.66
N ASN A 232 -8.80 -21.00 10.42
CA ASN A 232 -7.62 -20.81 11.25
C ASN A 232 -6.96 -19.46 10.93
N PHE A 233 -7.09 -18.49 11.84
CA PHE A 233 -6.52 -17.16 11.65
C PHE A 233 -5.10 -17.02 12.20
N TYR A 234 -4.25 -16.38 11.39
CA TYR A 234 -2.90 -15.97 11.75
C TYR A 234 -2.74 -14.48 11.56
N LEU A 235 -2.01 -13.85 12.47
CA LEU A 235 -1.72 -12.42 12.42
C LEU A 235 -0.26 -12.22 12.03
N GLY A 236 -0.02 -11.27 11.13
CA GLY A 236 1.29 -10.99 10.59
C GLY A 236 1.64 -9.51 10.58
N HIS A 237 2.92 -9.21 10.70
CA HIS A 237 3.46 -7.89 10.39
C HIS A 237 4.78 -8.01 9.63
N MET A 238 4.95 -7.17 8.60
CA MET A 238 6.13 -7.15 7.74
C MET A 238 6.74 -5.74 7.71
N ASN A 239 8.04 -5.61 8.00
CA ASN A 239 8.74 -4.31 8.02
C ASN A 239 9.74 -4.09 6.86
N HIS A 240 9.61 -4.87 5.79
CA HIS A 240 10.41 -4.70 4.56
C HIS A 240 10.14 -3.31 3.98
N ALA A 241 11.21 -2.58 3.64
CA ALA A 241 11.06 -1.30 2.96
C ALA A 241 10.93 -1.58 1.45
N LEU A 242 9.71 -1.46 0.93
CA LEU A 242 9.39 -1.74 -0.46
C LEU A 242 9.01 -0.45 -1.18
N ALA A 243 9.43 -0.33 -2.43
CA ALA A 243 9.02 0.75 -3.33
C ALA A 243 8.52 0.15 -4.64
N PHE A 244 7.39 0.65 -5.11
CA PHE A 244 6.84 0.23 -6.39
C PHE A 244 7.38 1.09 -7.52
N ASN A 245 8.03 0.47 -8.49
CA ASN A 245 8.51 1.10 -9.71
C ASN A 245 7.45 0.95 -10.81
N ARG A 246 6.70 2.02 -11.04
CA ARG A 246 5.60 2.04 -12.02
C ARG A 246 6.06 1.88 -13.46
N ASN A 247 7.25 2.38 -13.81
CA ASN A 247 7.75 2.33 -15.19
C ASN A 247 8.02 0.89 -15.65
N ARG A 248 8.29 -0.01 -14.70
CA ARG A 248 8.62 -1.41 -14.95
C ARG A 248 7.61 -2.38 -14.34
N ASP A 249 6.50 -1.86 -13.82
CA ASP A 249 5.51 -2.61 -13.04
C ASP A 249 6.14 -3.59 -12.04
N SER A 250 7.16 -3.13 -11.31
CA SER A 250 8.00 -4.00 -10.46
C SER A 250 8.15 -3.48 -9.05
N VAL A 251 8.40 -4.38 -8.10
CA VAL A 251 8.66 -4.04 -6.71
C VAL A 251 10.17 -4.05 -6.47
N LYS A 252 10.69 -2.93 -5.96
CA LYS A 252 12.07 -2.81 -5.51
C LYS A 252 12.11 -2.91 -3.98
N GLN A 253 12.88 -3.86 -3.47
CA GLN A 253 13.23 -3.89 -2.05
C GLN A 253 14.32 -2.85 -1.79
N LEU A 254 13.99 -1.80 -1.03
CA LEU A 254 14.93 -0.77 -0.62
C LEU A 254 15.79 -1.24 0.56
N ARG A 255 15.17 -1.95 1.51
CA ARG A 255 15.84 -2.50 2.68
C ARG A 255 15.21 -3.82 3.09
N GLY A 256 16.06 -4.81 3.35
CA GLY A 256 15.71 -6.06 3.99
C GLY A 256 14.97 -5.83 5.31
N GLY A 257 13.89 -6.58 5.51
CA GLY A 257 13.13 -6.59 6.75
C GLY A 257 13.01 -8.01 7.30
N ARG A 258 12.09 -8.16 8.23
CA ARG A 258 11.59 -9.44 8.73
C ARG A 258 10.08 -9.46 8.73
N THR A 259 9.54 -10.66 8.59
CA THR A 259 8.11 -10.94 8.71
C THR A 259 7.90 -11.72 10.00
N VAL A 260 7.03 -11.24 10.87
CA VAL A 260 6.72 -11.91 12.15
C VAL A 260 5.26 -12.30 12.13
N LEU A 261 4.99 -13.58 12.38
CA LEU A 261 3.67 -14.18 12.37
C LEU A 261 3.34 -14.76 13.76
N THR A 262 2.06 -14.82 14.08
CA THR A 262 1.54 -15.42 15.32
C THR A 262 0.14 -15.99 15.09
N SER A 263 -0.30 -16.88 15.97
CA SER A 263 -1.68 -17.39 15.95
C SER A 263 -2.64 -16.34 16.52
N ALA A 264 -3.84 -16.25 15.96
CA ALA A 264 -4.84 -15.27 16.38
C ALA A 264 -5.56 -15.63 17.69
N ASP A 265 -5.67 -16.92 18.02
CA ASP A 265 -6.45 -17.40 19.16
C ASP A 265 -5.55 -17.88 20.30
N PRO A 266 -5.28 -17.03 21.31
CA PRO A 266 -4.45 -17.40 22.45
C PRO A 266 -5.16 -18.38 23.41
N ILE A 267 -6.50 -18.39 23.47
CA ILE A 267 -7.26 -19.24 24.41
C ILE A 267 -7.08 -20.74 24.12
N LEU A 268 -6.99 -21.14 22.84
CA LEU A 268 -6.67 -22.52 22.45
C LEU A 268 -5.22 -22.91 22.80
N ASN A 269 -4.33 -21.93 22.93
CA ASN A 269 -2.93 -22.14 23.29
C ASN A 269 -2.74 -22.23 24.80
N MET A 270 -3.51 -21.48 25.59
CA MET A 270 -3.45 -21.48 27.06
C MET A 270 -3.89 -22.83 27.66
N SER A 271 -4.80 -23.56 27.01
CA SER A 271 -5.15 -24.93 27.39
C SER A 271 -4.08 -25.99 27.04
N LYS A 272 -3.10 -25.64 26.20
CA LYS A 272 -1.99 -26.52 25.79
C LYS A 272 -0.66 -26.18 26.50
N GLU A 273 -0.67 -25.22 27.42
CA GLU A 273 0.51 -24.59 28.01
C GLU A 273 1.22 -25.39 29.11
N LEU A 274 0.88 -26.66 29.37
CA LEU A 274 1.64 -27.38 30.39
C LEU A 274 3.01 -27.87 29.92
N HIS A 275 3.23 -28.40 28.70
CA HIS A 275 4.58 -28.88 28.31
C HIS A 275 4.89 -29.01 26.79
N ALA A 276 4.11 -28.42 25.87
CA ALA A 276 4.37 -28.58 24.43
C ALA A 276 5.15 -27.40 23.82
N PRO A 277 6.23 -27.63 23.02
CA PRO A 277 6.77 -26.61 22.13
C PRO A 277 5.66 -26.06 21.23
N LEU A 278 5.73 -24.78 20.82
CA LEU A 278 4.88 -24.22 19.77
C LEU A 278 4.99 -25.10 18.52
N GLU A 279 4.09 -26.07 18.34
CA GLU A 279 4.02 -26.88 17.14
C GLU A 279 3.75 -25.93 15.97
N GLN A 280 4.70 -25.87 15.04
CA GLN A 280 4.58 -24.95 13.93
C GLN A 280 3.49 -25.45 12.98
N PRO A 281 2.45 -24.65 12.71
CA PRO A 281 1.41 -25.02 11.76
C PRO A 281 2.02 -25.37 10.40
N ALA A 282 1.41 -26.31 9.67
CA ALA A 282 1.88 -26.70 8.33
C ALA A 282 2.03 -25.49 7.40
N PHE A 283 1.11 -24.52 7.50
CA PHE A 283 1.12 -23.24 6.79
C PHE A 283 2.40 -22.40 7.01
N MET A 284 3.09 -22.56 8.15
CA MET A 284 4.27 -21.74 8.48
C MET A 284 5.57 -22.25 7.82
N ARG A 285 5.66 -23.54 7.47
CA ARG A 285 6.90 -24.11 6.92
C ARG A 285 7.28 -23.50 5.57
N PRO A 286 6.36 -23.38 4.60
CA PRO A 286 6.67 -22.76 3.31
C PRO A 286 7.08 -21.29 3.45
N LEU A 287 6.41 -20.55 4.34
CA LEU A 287 6.71 -19.13 4.59
C LEU A 287 8.11 -18.91 5.19
N LYS A 288 8.63 -19.88 5.96
CA LYS A 288 10.01 -19.86 6.48
C LYS A 288 11.04 -20.27 5.43
N GLN A 289 10.69 -21.17 4.50
CA GLN A 289 11.57 -21.57 3.40
C GLN A 289 11.84 -20.42 2.42
N ALA A 290 10.87 -19.52 2.24
CA ALA A 290 11.03 -18.28 1.48
C ALA A 290 11.99 -17.30 2.19
N ARG A 291 13.31 -17.50 2.03
CA ARG A 291 14.37 -16.72 2.71
C ARG A 291 14.24 -15.20 2.53
N ILE A 292 13.70 -14.75 1.40
CA ILE A 292 13.51 -13.33 1.09
C ILE A 292 12.53 -12.65 2.06
N LEU A 293 11.58 -13.39 2.64
CA LEU A 293 10.59 -12.88 3.61
C LEU A 293 11.14 -12.77 5.03
N SER A 294 12.23 -13.48 5.35
CA SER A 294 12.81 -13.56 6.70
C SER A 294 11.74 -13.82 7.76
N THR A 295 10.92 -14.85 7.54
CA THR A 295 9.73 -15.14 8.35
C THR A 295 10.10 -15.81 9.68
N SER A 296 9.48 -15.34 10.76
CA SER A 296 9.54 -15.93 12.10
C SER A 296 8.13 -16.14 12.64
N TYR A 297 7.95 -17.20 13.43
CA TYR A 297 6.69 -17.52 14.09
C TYR A 297 6.90 -17.45 15.60
N ASN A 298 6.19 -16.53 16.26
CA ASN A 298 6.44 -16.13 17.63
C ASN A 298 5.14 -16.10 18.44
N THR A 299 5.27 -15.98 19.76
CA THR A 299 4.13 -15.73 20.66
C THR A 299 3.46 -14.39 20.34
N TYR A 300 2.19 -14.26 20.73
CA TYR A 300 1.41 -13.06 20.48
C TYR A 300 2.07 -11.80 21.06
N GLU A 301 2.64 -11.90 22.26
CA GLU A 301 3.38 -10.81 22.93
C GLU A 301 4.60 -10.34 22.13
N GLN A 302 5.41 -11.27 21.63
CA GLN A 302 6.58 -10.95 20.82
C GLN A 302 6.19 -10.33 19.48
N TRP A 303 5.06 -10.76 18.91
CA TRP A 303 4.49 -10.14 17.72
C TRP A 303 4.00 -8.71 18.01
N LEU A 304 3.31 -8.46 19.14
CA LEU A 304 2.91 -7.12 19.56
C LEU A 304 4.13 -6.20 19.74
N ARG A 305 5.21 -6.68 20.38
CA ARG A 305 6.48 -5.95 20.51
C ARG A 305 7.05 -5.49 19.17
N PHE A 306 6.80 -6.26 18.11
CA PHE A 306 7.22 -5.91 16.76
C PHE A 306 6.25 -4.96 16.03
N LYS A 307 4.94 -5.17 16.18
CA LYS A 307 3.90 -4.42 15.45
C LYS A 307 3.60 -3.04 16.08
N ILE A 308 3.43 -2.98 17.39
CA ILE A 308 2.97 -1.79 18.12
C ILE A 308 3.83 -0.55 17.85
N PRO A 309 5.18 -0.58 17.92
CA PRO A 309 5.98 0.62 17.66
C PRO A 309 5.79 1.17 16.25
N SER A 310 5.65 0.28 15.26
CA SER A 310 5.41 0.66 13.86
C SER A 310 4.04 1.32 13.69
N MET A 311 3.01 0.79 14.37
CA MET A 311 1.65 1.33 14.33
C MET A 311 1.54 2.68 15.05
N MET A 312 2.15 2.83 16.23
CA MET A 312 2.21 4.09 16.98
C MET A 312 2.88 5.20 16.19
N PHE A 313 3.96 4.88 15.47
CA PHE A 313 4.60 5.84 14.57
C PHE A 313 3.60 6.36 13.54
N THR A 314 2.90 5.47 12.85
CA THR A 314 1.92 5.85 11.82
C THR A 314 0.77 6.65 12.43
N ALA A 315 0.24 6.22 13.58
CA ALA A 315 -0.89 6.85 14.24
C ALA A 315 -0.57 8.23 14.88
N ALA A 316 0.67 8.47 15.33
CA ALA A 316 1.07 9.77 15.85
C ALA A 316 1.54 10.74 14.75
N VAL A 317 2.38 10.25 13.84
CA VAL A 317 3.15 11.11 12.93
C VAL A 317 2.34 11.44 11.68
N GLU A 318 1.67 10.47 11.06
CA GLU A 318 0.97 10.73 9.79
C GLU A 318 -0.20 11.72 9.93
N PRO A 319 -1.04 11.67 10.99
CA PRO A 319 -2.07 12.68 11.19
C PRO A 319 -1.51 14.09 11.34
N VAL A 320 -0.34 14.26 11.97
CA VAL A 320 0.31 15.58 12.11
C VAL A 320 0.84 16.08 10.76
N CYS A 321 1.40 15.20 9.92
CA CYS A 321 1.73 15.54 8.53
C CYS A 321 0.50 16.06 7.78
N VAL A 322 -0.66 15.42 7.97
CA VAL A 322 -1.91 15.81 7.31
C VAL A 322 -2.39 17.19 7.73
N LEU A 323 -2.39 17.48 9.03
CA LEU A 323 -2.91 18.75 9.54
C LEU A 323 -2.04 19.94 9.16
N LEU A 324 -0.73 19.75 9.14
CA LEU A 324 0.22 20.81 8.82
C LEU A 324 0.56 20.89 7.33
N ASP A 325 0.08 19.93 6.53
CA ASP A 325 0.46 19.75 5.12
C ASP A 325 2.00 19.72 4.94
N LEU A 326 2.67 19.00 5.85
CA LEU A 326 4.14 18.92 5.89
C LEU A 326 4.64 17.50 5.54
N PRO A 327 5.75 17.39 4.79
CA PRO A 327 6.50 16.14 4.69
C PRO A 327 7.22 15.80 6.01
N TYR A 328 7.71 14.56 6.15
CA TYR A 328 8.33 14.10 7.39
C TYR A 328 9.49 14.98 7.87
N TRP A 329 10.39 15.40 6.99
CA TRP A 329 11.51 16.27 7.38
C TRP A 329 11.07 17.61 7.99
N GLY A 330 9.95 18.17 7.53
CA GLY A 330 9.39 19.43 8.04
C GLY A 330 8.87 19.33 9.48
N LEU A 331 8.52 18.12 9.93
CA LEU A 331 8.09 17.89 11.30
C LEU A 331 9.22 18.08 12.31
N ALA A 332 10.46 17.71 11.95
CA ALA A 332 11.59 17.72 12.88
C ALA A 332 11.94 19.16 13.34
N ALA A 333 11.84 20.14 12.43
CA ALA A 333 12.11 21.54 12.74
C ALA A 333 10.95 22.22 13.50
N ASN A 334 9.72 21.73 13.34
CA ASN A 334 8.53 22.35 13.93
C ASN A 334 8.29 21.86 15.37
N ARG A 335 8.64 22.70 16.36
CA ARG A 335 8.47 22.37 17.79
C ARG A 335 7.02 22.09 18.18
N SER A 336 6.05 22.79 17.59
CA SER A 336 4.63 22.56 17.86
C SER A 336 4.17 21.22 17.31
N ALA A 337 4.66 20.84 16.12
CA ALA A 337 4.44 19.50 15.56
C ALA A 337 5.01 18.42 16.48
N GLN A 338 6.24 18.59 16.97
CA GLN A 338 6.84 17.66 17.92
C GLN A 338 6.05 17.54 19.23
N LYS A 339 5.52 18.66 19.76
CA LYS A 339 4.64 18.63 20.94
C LYS A 339 3.37 17.81 20.69
N MET A 340 2.70 18.02 19.55
CA MET A 340 1.50 17.25 19.18
C MET A 340 1.81 15.75 19.03
N ILE A 341 2.91 15.41 18.34
CA ILE A 341 3.36 14.01 18.21
C ILE A 341 3.61 13.39 19.59
N ASN A 342 4.28 14.10 20.49
CA ASN A 342 4.58 13.60 21.83
C ASN A 342 3.32 13.41 22.68
N GLN A 343 2.32 14.29 22.57
CA GLN A 343 1.03 14.14 23.25
C GLN A 343 0.28 12.91 22.75
N LEU A 344 0.23 12.70 21.43
CA LEU A 344 -0.38 11.51 20.83
C LEU A 344 0.33 10.22 21.25
N LEU A 345 1.67 10.22 21.23
CA LEU A 345 2.46 9.07 21.68
C LEU A 345 2.21 8.77 23.16
N ALA A 346 2.07 9.78 24.02
CA ALA A 346 1.80 9.60 25.44
C ALA A 346 0.42 8.94 25.67
N GLU A 347 -0.63 9.43 25.01
CA GLU A 347 -1.97 8.82 25.09
C GLU A 347 -1.97 7.37 24.62
N MET A 348 -1.35 7.10 23.46
CA MET A 348 -1.29 5.74 22.92
C MET A 348 -0.42 4.81 23.76
N ALA A 349 0.68 5.31 24.34
CA ALA A 349 1.54 4.55 25.24
C ALA A 349 0.79 4.12 26.50
N LEU A 350 0.03 5.05 27.10
CA LEU A 350 -0.81 4.76 28.27
C LEU A 350 -1.85 3.68 27.99
N VAL A 351 -2.55 3.78 26.85
CA VAL A 351 -3.53 2.76 26.43
C VAL A 351 -2.86 1.40 26.24
N THR A 352 -1.71 1.39 25.56
CA THR A 352 -0.99 0.16 25.22
C THR A 352 -0.41 -0.53 26.45
N GLU A 353 0.12 0.24 27.40
CA GLU A 353 0.62 -0.27 28.68
C GLU A 353 -0.48 -0.90 29.53
N SER A 354 -1.70 -0.38 29.42
CA SER A 354 -2.86 -0.88 30.15
C SER A 354 -3.50 -2.11 29.50
N LEU A 355 -2.96 -2.60 28.37
CA LEU A 355 -3.44 -3.81 27.70
C LEU A 355 -2.94 -5.05 28.45
N PRO A 356 -3.82 -6.01 28.81
CA PRO A 356 -3.40 -7.24 29.48
C PRO A 356 -2.39 -8.03 28.65
N GLU A 357 -2.51 -7.97 27.31
CA GLU A 357 -1.63 -8.69 26.38
C GLU A 357 -0.22 -8.07 26.28
N VAL A 358 -0.03 -6.85 26.77
CA VAL A 358 1.26 -6.13 26.78
C VAL A 358 1.93 -6.19 28.14
N GLN A 359 1.15 -6.28 29.23
CA GLN A 359 1.69 -6.33 30.59
C GLN A 359 2.61 -7.53 30.84
N ALA A 360 2.41 -8.63 30.11
CA ALA A 360 3.29 -9.79 30.15
C ALA A 360 4.70 -9.53 29.57
N SER A 361 4.88 -8.46 28.77
CA SER A 361 6.18 -8.12 28.16
C SER A 361 6.85 -6.91 28.83
N PRO A 362 7.74 -7.11 29.83
CA PRO A 362 8.40 -6.02 30.55
C PRO A 362 9.29 -5.16 29.63
N ASP A 363 9.87 -5.78 28.60
CA ASP A 363 10.70 -5.08 27.63
C ASP A 363 9.88 -4.12 26.74
N LEU A 364 8.62 -4.43 26.45
CA LEU A 364 7.75 -3.54 25.68
C LEU A 364 7.30 -2.37 26.57
N VAL A 365 6.89 -2.66 27.81
CA VAL A 365 6.51 -1.64 28.78
C VAL A 365 7.66 -0.66 29.05
N SER A 366 8.88 -1.15 29.25
CA SER A 366 10.06 -0.28 29.43
C SER A 366 10.35 0.58 28.20
N PHE A 367 10.18 0.04 26.99
CA PHE A 367 10.30 0.80 25.74
C PHE A 367 9.26 1.91 25.61
N LEU A 368 8.02 1.66 26.06
CA LEU A 368 6.91 2.62 26.02
C LEU A 368 7.06 3.73 27.06
N ARG A 369 7.46 3.40 28.29
CA ARG A 369 7.69 4.37 29.39
C ARG A 369 8.94 5.24 29.17
N GLY A 370 9.98 4.67 28.55
CA GLY A 370 11.24 5.36 28.32
C GLY A 370 11.24 6.30 27.11
N GLU A 371 12.41 6.86 26.79
CA GLU A 371 12.60 7.64 25.56
C GLU A 371 12.65 6.79 24.28
N GLY A 372 12.60 5.45 24.42
CA GLY A 372 12.72 4.50 23.32
C GLY A 372 11.70 4.77 22.21
N LEU A 373 10.42 4.96 22.57
CA LEU A 373 9.35 5.26 21.62
C LEU A 373 9.56 6.59 20.89
N LYS A 374 9.92 7.66 21.61
CA LYS A 374 10.19 8.98 21.02
C LYS A 374 11.39 8.93 20.08
N ARG A 375 12.48 8.29 20.50
CA ARG A 375 13.70 8.11 19.70
C ARG A 375 13.43 7.25 18.47
N PHE A 376 12.62 6.20 18.59
CA PHE A 376 12.18 5.38 17.47
C PHE A 376 11.41 6.22 16.44
N CYS A 377 10.46 7.03 16.89
CA CYS A 377 9.69 7.89 16.00
C CYS A 377 10.58 8.93 15.32
N TYR A 378 11.43 9.62 16.07
CA TYR A 378 12.36 10.61 15.53
C TYR A 378 13.30 10.01 14.47
N ARG A 379 13.88 8.83 14.74
CA ARG A 379 14.73 8.11 13.76
C ARG A 379 13.97 7.74 12.49
N ARG A 380 12.68 7.38 12.58
CA ARG A 380 11.87 7.11 11.40
C ARG A 380 11.48 8.37 10.64
N ILE A 381 11.21 9.49 11.33
CA ILE A 381 10.96 10.78 10.69
C ILE A 381 12.19 11.18 9.87
N THR A 382 13.37 11.18 10.47
CA THR A 382 14.62 11.56 9.78
C THR A 382 14.99 10.59 8.67
N GLY A 383 14.82 9.27 8.89
CA GLY A 383 15.09 8.24 7.88
C GLY A 383 14.13 8.27 6.68
N LYS A 384 12.93 8.82 6.82
CA LYS A 384 11.98 9.02 5.71
C LYS A 384 12.27 10.30 4.90
N ALA A 385 12.99 11.26 5.47
CA ALA A 385 13.43 12.49 4.81
C ALA A 385 12.33 13.16 3.96
N SER A 386 12.52 13.25 2.63
CA SER A 386 11.61 13.89 1.67
C SER A 386 10.47 12.98 1.18
N ALA A 387 10.34 11.76 1.72
CA ALA A 387 9.23 10.89 1.37
C ALA A 387 7.88 11.57 1.75
N PRO A 388 6.86 11.50 0.89
CA PRO A 388 5.53 12.00 1.25
C PRO A 388 4.90 11.11 2.34
N SER A 389 4.03 11.68 3.16
CA SER A 389 3.17 10.90 4.07
C SER A 389 2.13 10.13 3.25
N ASP A 390 1.97 8.83 3.53
CA ASP A 390 1.03 7.98 2.80
C ASP A 390 -0.41 8.43 3.05
N LEU A 391 -0.73 8.79 4.29
CA LEU A 391 -2.04 9.33 4.67
C LEU A 391 -2.35 10.65 3.96
N LEU A 392 -1.40 11.60 3.97
CA LEU A 392 -1.56 12.89 3.28
C LEU A 392 -1.77 12.71 1.77
N MET A 393 -0.95 11.88 1.14
CA MET A 393 -1.11 11.55 -0.28
C MET A 393 -2.50 10.97 -0.59
N ARG A 394 -3.01 10.06 0.25
CA ARG A 394 -4.34 9.47 0.05
C ARG A 394 -5.47 10.48 0.23
N ILE A 395 -5.36 11.37 1.23
CA ILE A 395 -6.34 12.42 1.48
C ILE A 395 -6.38 13.41 0.31
N ASN A 396 -5.22 13.84 -0.19
CA ASN A 396 -5.14 14.69 -1.38
C ASN A 396 -5.73 13.98 -2.62
N LYS A 397 -5.67 12.64 -2.65
CA LYS A 397 -6.33 11.81 -3.67
C LYS A 397 -7.82 11.52 -3.39
N GLY A 398 -8.39 12.02 -2.29
CA GLY A 398 -9.78 11.77 -1.92
C GLY A 398 -10.08 10.29 -1.66
N LEU A 399 -9.06 9.48 -1.41
CA LEU A 399 -9.18 8.04 -1.20
C LEU A 399 -9.54 7.73 0.25
N GLN A 400 -10.16 6.57 0.45
CA GLN A 400 -10.42 6.04 1.78
C GLN A 400 -9.11 5.81 2.56
N THR A 401 -9.17 6.13 3.86
CA THR A 401 -8.06 6.11 4.79
C THR A 401 -8.22 4.99 5.81
N ASP A 402 -7.09 4.50 6.33
CA ASP A 402 -7.04 3.41 7.30
C ASP A 402 -7.03 3.89 8.75
N ILE A 403 -7.40 5.16 8.97
CA ILE A 403 -7.32 5.84 10.26
C ILE A 403 -8.08 5.11 11.36
N ASN A 404 -9.17 4.40 11.02
CA ASN A 404 -9.97 3.63 11.96
C ASN A 404 -9.26 2.35 12.44
N TYR A 405 -8.39 1.74 11.65
CA TYR A 405 -7.62 0.54 12.04
C TYR A 405 -6.26 0.88 12.65
N GLN A 406 -5.83 2.14 12.54
CA GLN A 406 -4.62 2.65 13.16
C GLN A 406 -4.97 3.39 14.45
N ASN A 407 -5.29 4.69 14.36
CA ASN A 407 -5.71 5.48 15.51
C ASN A 407 -6.97 4.94 16.18
N GLY A 408 -7.95 4.47 15.38
CA GLY A 408 -9.20 3.93 15.89
C GLY A 408 -9.03 2.65 16.71
N PHE A 409 -8.00 1.84 16.46
CA PHE A 409 -7.67 0.71 17.33
C PHE A 409 -7.38 1.19 18.76
N PHE A 410 -6.51 2.19 18.91
CA PHE A 410 -6.20 2.76 20.23
C PHE A 410 -7.42 3.39 20.88
N LEU A 411 -8.28 4.08 20.12
CA LEU A 411 -9.53 4.65 20.66
C LEU A 411 -10.49 3.57 21.17
N ASN A 412 -10.65 2.48 20.42
CA ASN A 412 -11.52 1.37 20.81
C ASN A 412 -10.99 0.70 22.09
N ARG A 413 -9.69 0.42 22.17
CA ARG A 413 -9.08 -0.16 23.38
C ARG A 413 -9.13 0.80 24.57
N ALA A 414 -8.90 2.10 24.35
CA ALA A 414 -9.03 3.12 25.39
C ALA A 414 -10.45 3.15 25.97
N LYS A 415 -11.47 3.08 25.11
CA LYS A 415 -12.88 3.02 25.53
C LYS A 415 -13.17 1.77 26.38
N THR A 416 -12.67 0.60 25.98
CA THR A 416 -12.81 -0.64 26.76
C THR A 416 -12.13 -0.55 28.13
N LEU A 417 -11.01 0.16 28.23
CA LEU A 417 -10.24 0.33 29.46
C LEU A 417 -10.67 1.54 30.31
N GLY A 418 -11.62 2.36 29.83
CA GLY A 418 -12.00 3.60 30.50
C GLY A 418 -10.94 4.71 30.49
N ILE A 419 -9.97 4.66 29.56
CA ILE A 419 -8.89 5.63 29.43
C ILE A 419 -9.31 6.74 28.47
N ASN A 420 -9.16 8.00 28.88
CA ASN A 420 -9.46 9.13 28.01
C ASN A 420 -8.27 9.42 27.07
N THR A 421 -8.56 9.56 25.78
CA THR A 421 -7.57 9.87 24.73
C THR A 421 -8.05 11.04 23.85
N PRO A 422 -8.22 12.23 24.44
CA PRO A 422 -8.85 13.37 23.77
C PRO A 422 -8.06 13.86 22.56
N THR A 423 -6.73 13.84 22.63
CA THR A 423 -5.88 14.29 21.53
C THR A 423 -6.03 13.36 20.33
N ASN A 424 -5.96 12.05 20.56
CA ASN A 424 -6.14 11.06 19.50
C ASN A 424 -7.55 11.13 18.90
N ALA A 425 -8.59 11.29 19.74
CA ALA A 425 -9.97 11.43 19.27
C ALA A 425 -10.15 12.66 18.37
N LEU A 426 -9.61 13.81 18.78
CA LEU A 426 -9.63 15.04 17.98
C LEU A 426 -8.88 14.85 16.66
N MET A 427 -7.67 14.27 16.68
CA MET A 427 -6.90 14.05 15.46
C MET A 427 -7.64 13.19 14.44
N VAL A 428 -8.32 12.13 14.88
CA VAL A 428 -9.13 11.29 14.00
C VAL A 428 -10.26 12.08 13.34
N GLN A 429 -10.96 12.95 14.10
CA GLN A 429 -12.01 13.79 13.54
C GLN A 429 -11.46 14.81 12.55
N MET A 430 -10.34 15.45 12.86
CA MET A 430 -9.68 16.41 11.96
C MET A 430 -9.23 15.77 10.65
N VAL A 431 -8.66 14.55 10.70
CA VAL A 431 -8.28 13.78 9.51
C VAL A 431 -9.52 13.41 8.67
N LYS A 432 -10.62 13.00 9.32
CA LYS A 432 -11.89 12.71 8.63
C LYS A 432 -12.47 13.95 7.95
N ALA A 433 -12.47 15.09 8.65
CA ALA A 433 -12.90 16.38 8.11
C ALA A 433 -12.06 16.81 6.90
N ARG A 434 -10.73 16.69 6.99
CA ARG A 434 -9.81 17.00 5.89
C ARG A 434 -10.04 16.10 4.68
N ARG A 435 -10.30 14.82 4.90
CA ARG A 435 -10.67 13.88 3.83
C ARG A 435 -11.97 14.29 3.13
N LEU A 436 -13.00 14.66 3.90
CA LEU A 436 -14.28 15.07 3.35
C LEU A 436 -14.13 16.33 2.48
N GLU A 437 -13.38 17.31 2.95
CA GLU A 437 -13.09 18.55 2.22
C GLU A 437 -12.31 18.27 0.93
N ALA A 438 -11.28 17.41 0.96
CA ALA A 438 -10.55 17.00 -0.24
C ALA A 438 -11.43 16.23 -1.24
N LYS A 439 -12.37 15.40 -0.75
CA LYS A 439 -13.35 14.69 -1.59
C LYS A 439 -14.32 15.68 -2.27
N GLN A 440 -14.82 16.68 -1.54
CA GLN A 440 -15.70 17.71 -2.09
C GLN A 440 -14.99 18.57 -3.14
N LYS A 441 -13.76 19.01 -2.85
CA LYS A 441 -12.91 19.72 -3.82
C LYS A 441 -12.77 18.91 -5.10
N ARG A 442 -12.52 17.60 -5.02
CA ARG A 442 -12.40 16.72 -6.20
C ARG A 442 -13.72 16.60 -6.96
N LYS A 443 -14.86 16.44 -6.27
CA LYS A 443 -16.20 16.38 -6.89
C LYS A 443 -16.58 17.67 -7.63
N ALA A 444 -16.06 18.83 -7.18
CA ALA A 444 -16.30 20.11 -7.83
C ALA A 444 -15.58 20.27 -9.18
N TYR A 445 -14.55 19.45 -9.47
CA TYR A 445 -13.95 19.41 -10.81
C TYR A 445 -14.90 18.70 -11.77
N ILE A 446 -15.03 19.24 -12.99
CA ILE A 446 -15.86 18.68 -14.06
C ILE A 446 -15.42 17.23 -14.31
N GLN A 447 -16.33 16.27 -14.08
CA GLN A 447 -16.07 14.87 -14.37
C GLN A 447 -16.02 14.68 -15.89
N MET A 448 -14.87 14.31 -16.41
CA MET A 448 -14.77 13.79 -17.77
C MET A 448 -15.28 12.35 -17.76
N GLU A 449 -16.47 12.12 -18.30
CA GLU A 449 -16.97 10.77 -18.53
C GLU A 449 -16.33 10.20 -19.81
N GLU A 450 -15.53 9.13 -19.68
CA GLU A 450 -15.14 8.31 -20.83
C GLU A 450 -16.38 7.56 -21.33
N THR A 451 -17.13 8.17 -22.25
CA THR A 451 -18.18 7.46 -22.97
C THR A 451 -17.53 6.68 -24.12
N SER A 452 -17.85 5.38 -24.24
CA SER A 452 -17.51 4.63 -25.45
C SER A 452 -18.28 5.23 -26.63
N ALA A 453 -17.72 5.19 -27.83
CA ALA A 453 -18.43 5.67 -29.02
C ALA A 453 -19.78 4.94 -29.21
N GLU A 454 -19.87 3.69 -28.75
CA GLU A 454 -21.10 2.90 -28.71
C GLU A 454 -22.12 3.45 -27.72
N ASN A 455 -21.71 3.83 -26.51
CA ASN A 455 -22.60 4.43 -25.51
C ASN A 455 -23.12 5.80 -25.98
N VAL A 456 -22.30 6.59 -26.68
CA VAL A 456 -22.74 7.85 -27.30
C VAL A 456 -23.75 7.58 -28.43
N ARG A 457 -23.48 6.58 -29.27
CA ARG A 457 -24.40 6.16 -30.36
C ARG A 457 -25.72 5.61 -29.83
N GLU A 458 -25.70 4.83 -28.76
CA GLU A 458 -26.89 4.35 -28.05
C GLU A 458 -27.70 5.50 -27.45
N ARG A 459 -27.05 6.44 -26.76
CA ARG A 459 -27.71 7.60 -26.16
C ARG A 459 -28.34 8.49 -27.24
N ALA A 460 -27.64 8.68 -28.35
CA ALA A 460 -28.16 9.38 -29.53
C ALA A 460 -29.33 8.63 -30.19
N ARG A 461 -29.32 7.29 -30.23
CA ARG A 461 -30.45 6.48 -30.71
C ARG A 461 -31.67 6.60 -29.79
N ARG A 462 -31.48 6.57 -28.47
CA ARG A 462 -32.56 6.75 -27.48
C ARG A 462 -33.17 8.16 -27.52
N GLN A 463 -32.37 9.18 -27.80
CA GLN A 463 -32.84 10.56 -27.97
C GLN A 463 -33.49 10.83 -29.34
N ARG A 464 -33.28 9.95 -30.32
CA ARG A 464 -33.85 10.04 -31.67
C ARG A 464 -35.17 9.29 -31.85
N ILE A 465 -35.77 8.71 -30.80
CA ILE A 465 -37.15 8.21 -30.88
C ILE A 465 -38.06 9.43 -31.09
N PRO A 466 -38.71 9.59 -32.27
CA PRO A 466 -39.58 10.71 -32.51
C PRO A 466 -40.83 10.59 -31.63
N ARG A 467 -41.24 11.69 -30.99
CA ARG A 467 -42.64 11.87 -30.61
C ARG A 467 -43.46 11.89 -31.90
N GLY A 468 -44.03 10.75 -32.27
CA GLY A 468 -45.01 10.64 -33.35
C GLY A 468 -46.14 9.72 -32.92
N GLY A 469 -47.33 10.28 -32.69
CA GLY A 469 -48.57 9.52 -32.64
C GLY A 469 -49.49 9.71 -31.42
N ILE A 470 -49.90 10.95 -31.13
CA ILE A 470 -51.20 11.33 -30.51
C ILE A 470 -51.46 12.73 -31.09
N ILE A 471 -52.35 13.04 -32.03
CA ILE A 471 -53.59 12.45 -32.59
C ILE A 471 -53.50 12.52 -34.12
#